data_AF-A0A9E4GLW2-F1
#
_entry.id   AF-A0A9E4GLW2-F1
#
_cell.length_a   1.000
_cell.length_b   1.000
_cell.length_c   1.000
_cell.angle_alpha   90.00
_cell.angle_beta   90.00
_cell.angle_gamma   90.00
#
_symmetry.space_group_name_H-M   'P 1'
#
loop_
_entity.id
_entity.type
_entity.pdbx_description
1 polymer ?
#
loop_
_entity_poly.entity_id
_entity_poly.type
_entity_poly.pdbx_seq_one_letter_code
_entity_poly.pdbx_strand_id
1 'polypeptide(L)'
;RATADFVHRAVIRELAGARRKTGSGKSGLLEILPVGQHVLERTAVRLGQAGDLRVRLTAGLPAAGRRILGREAAALLTGRLPQALDRVLTRLDRSQLARHVQTVEDQLALRQQLSAHGLVAFVAEGSSLPRHSGADDRPLDGAIPLEVPPALACELEAPHAGPLRGLGVRAGVTLIVGGGYHGKSTLLAALAQGVYDHIPGDGRERCVSVPGVVSIRAEDGRAVREVDLRPFIAALPLGRRTDRFDTDDASGSTSQAAAIVEALEVGATVLLIDEDTAATNFMIRDARMRRLVPDDREPITPYLDRVRQLWEERGVSSILVVGGAGDYLDVADRVIHMDEYRPRDVTARAKDIAATLPQAGPQPPGRWPPAADRLPDPRSLDPSRGRKAERVRGVKTRTIEFGTEEIEVSLLFQLVDPAQCRMIGDVLLACARGLCDGRRSLADILELIETRIERDGLEALTQPGFGDRARVRRFEIAAALNRLRSLRLMPQSKKTS
;
A
#
# COMPACT_ATOMS: atom_id res chain seq x y z
N ARG A 1 -5.71 5.83 17.82
CA ARG A 1 -5.53 6.49 16.50
C ARG A 1 -6.75 7.29 16.05
N ALA A 2 -7.97 6.74 16.07
CA ALA A 2 -9.18 7.40 15.57
C ALA A 2 -9.47 8.77 16.22
N THR A 3 -9.43 8.86 17.55
CA THR A 3 -9.61 10.14 18.27
C THR A 3 -8.59 11.19 17.83
N ALA A 4 -7.32 10.80 17.65
CA ALA A 4 -6.27 11.72 17.20
C ALA A 4 -6.50 12.19 15.75
N ASP A 5 -6.98 11.32 14.86
CA ASP A 5 -7.34 11.69 13.48
C ASP A 5 -8.53 12.66 13.44
N PHE A 6 -9.58 12.40 14.23
CA PHE A 6 -10.71 13.32 14.36
C PHE A 6 -10.28 14.71 14.85
N VAL A 7 -9.47 14.76 15.91
CA VAL A 7 -8.92 16.02 16.44
C VAL A 7 -8.03 16.69 15.39
N HIS A 8 -7.22 15.94 14.65
CA HIS A 8 -6.40 16.49 13.55
C HIS A 8 -7.25 17.19 12.49
N ARG A 9 -8.37 16.58 12.07
CA ARG A 9 -9.32 17.20 11.14
C ARG A 9 -9.96 18.46 11.71
N ALA A 10 -10.26 18.48 13.01
CA ALA A 10 -10.77 19.67 13.68
C ALA A 10 -9.71 20.79 13.73
N VAL A 11 -8.45 20.47 14.04
CA VAL A 11 -7.33 21.42 14.00
C VAL A 11 -7.17 22.01 12.60
N ILE A 12 -7.24 21.22 11.54
CA ILE A 12 -7.17 21.72 10.15
C ILE A 12 -8.23 22.79 9.90
N ARG A 13 -9.49 22.53 10.29
CA ARG A 13 -10.61 23.47 10.10
C ARG A 13 -10.41 24.77 10.88
N GLU A 14 -10.06 24.68 12.16
CA GLU A 14 -9.90 25.87 13.02
C GLU A 14 -8.68 26.70 12.61
N LEU A 15 -7.55 26.06 12.25
CA LEU A 15 -6.36 26.79 11.76
C LEU A 15 -6.63 27.47 10.40
N ALA A 16 -7.40 26.84 9.51
CA ALA A 16 -7.79 27.46 8.25
C ALA A 16 -8.61 28.75 8.46
N GLY A 17 -9.54 28.75 9.44
CA GLY A 17 -10.32 29.93 9.81
C GLY A 17 -9.49 31.03 10.51
N ALA A 18 -8.40 30.67 11.19
CA ALA A 18 -7.52 31.61 11.89
C ALA A 18 -6.38 32.18 11.02
N ARG A 19 -6.20 31.61 9.81
CA ARG A 19 -5.17 32.03 8.86
C ARG A 19 -5.48 33.44 8.34
N ARG A 20 -4.48 34.33 8.41
CA ARG A 20 -4.55 35.67 7.85
C ARG A 20 -3.20 36.04 7.29
N LYS A 21 -3.14 36.45 6.02
CA LYS A 21 -1.89 36.91 5.40
C LYS A 21 -1.48 38.25 6.01
N THR A 22 -0.32 38.29 6.64
CA THR A 22 0.19 39.48 7.35
C THR A 22 1.64 39.78 6.96
N GLY A 23 1.86 40.38 5.79
CA GLY A 23 3.19 40.66 5.25
C GLY A 23 3.52 39.86 3.99
N SER A 24 4.80 39.60 3.75
CA SER A 24 5.31 38.93 2.54
C SER A 24 5.38 37.41 2.67
N GLY A 25 5.31 36.69 1.54
CA GLY A 25 5.50 35.24 1.50
C GLY A 25 4.46 34.46 2.33
N LYS A 26 4.96 33.54 3.19
CA LYS A 26 4.15 32.70 4.09
C LYS A 26 3.75 33.40 5.40
N SER A 27 3.88 34.72 5.49
CA SER A 27 3.58 35.46 6.72
C SER A 27 2.12 35.31 7.17
N GLY A 28 1.92 34.92 8.42
CA GLY A 28 0.61 34.67 9.02
C GLY A 28 -0.04 33.34 8.60
N LEU A 29 0.72 32.45 7.96
CA LEU A 29 0.33 31.06 7.71
C LEU A 29 0.17 30.31 9.03
N LEU A 30 -0.91 29.57 9.16
CA LEU A 30 -1.11 28.52 10.16
C LEU A 30 -1.57 27.29 9.39
N GLU A 31 -0.79 26.22 9.45
CA GLU A 31 -1.14 24.97 8.78
C GLU A 31 -0.66 23.77 9.60
N ILE A 32 -1.38 22.68 9.47
CA ILE A 32 -0.97 21.35 9.91
C ILE A 32 -1.02 20.43 8.69
N LEU A 33 -0.38 19.25 8.78
CA LEU A 33 -0.36 18.29 7.69
C LEU A 33 -1.80 18.00 7.19
N PRO A 34 -2.11 18.21 5.90
CA PRO A 34 -3.43 17.85 5.38
C PRO A 34 -3.63 16.34 5.46
N VAL A 35 -4.87 15.91 5.68
CA VAL A 35 -5.24 14.49 5.76
C VAL A 35 -6.28 14.14 4.68
N GLY A 36 -6.14 12.94 4.11
CA GLY A 36 -7.07 12.40 3.13
C GLY A 36 -8.22 11.61 3.75
N GLN A 37 -8.72 10.63 3.02
CA GLN A 37 -9.82 9.77 3.46
C GLN A 37 -9.41 8.70 4.47
N HIS A 38 -8.12 8.37 4.54
CA HIS A 38 -7.57 7.33 5.40
C HIS A 38 -7.27 7.83 6.83
N VAL A 39 -7.61 7.00 7.81
CA VAL A 39 -7.29 7.18 9.23
C VAL A 39 -5.95 6.50 9.53
N LEU A 40 -4.89 7.30 9.55
CA LEU A 40 -3.52 6.83 9.84
C LEU A 40 -3.06 7.34 11.20
N GLU A 41 -2.23 6.54 11.88
CA GLU A 41 -1.40 7.05 12.97
C GLU A 41 -0.42 8.09 12.42
N ARG A 42 -0.33 9.26 13.06
CA ARG A 42 0.44 10.42 12.58
C ARG A 42 1.16 11.10 13.73
N THR A 43 2.28 11.76 13.42
CA THR A 43 3.02 12.58 14.40
C THR A 43 2.43 13.97 14.59
N ALA A 44 1.57 14.44 13.68
CA ALA A 44 0.95 15.76 13.70
C ALA A 44 0.11 16.01 14.97
N VAL A 45 -0.69 15.01 15.34
CA VAL A 45 -1.58 15.07 16.50
C VAL A 45 -1.44 13.78 17.30
N ARG A 46 -1.07 13.89 18.57
CA ARG A 46 -0.96 12.75 19.48
C ARG A 46 -1.72 13.02 20.77
N LEU A 47 -2.37 11.98 21.26
CA LEU A 47 -2.94 11.92 22.60
C LEU A 47 -1.98 11.10 23.46
N GLY A 48 -1.45 11.70 24.51
CA GLY A 48 -0.64 11.00 25.50
C GLY A 48 -1.51 10.24 26.49
N GLN A 49 -0.88 9.30 27.22
CA GLN A 49 -1.57 8.43 28.17
C GLN A 49 -2.19 9.21 29.35
N ALA A 50 -1.61 10.37 29.71
CA ALA A 50 -2.13 11.25 30.75
C ALA A 50 -3.28 12.16 30.26
N GLY A 51 -3.71 12.01 29.01
CA GLY A 51 -4.73 12.87 28.38
C GLY A 51 -4.18 14.16 27.78
N ASP A 52 -2.86 14.34 27.71
CA ASP A 52 -2.26 15.50 27.03
C ASP A 52 -2.43 15.42 25.51
N LEU A 53 -2.90 16.50 24.90
CA LEU A 53 -2.99 16.64 23.45
C LEU A 53 -1.76 17.39 22.94
N ARG A 54 -0.98 16.75 22.07
CA ARG A 54 0.15 17.38 21.39
C ARG A 54 -0.21 17.64 19.93
N VAL A 55 -0.13 18.89 19.52
CA VAL A 55 -0.37 19.34 18.14
C VAL A 55 0.93 19.93 17.60
N ARG A 56 1.42 19.39 16.48
CA ARG A 56 2.59 19.89 15.75
C ARG A 56 2.12 20.54 14.46
N LEU A 57 2.38 21.83 14.33
CA LEU A 57 1.90 22.67 13.23
C LEU A 57 3.01 23.59 12.73
N THR A 58 2.77 24.21 11.58
CA THR A 58 3.64 25.21 10.98
C THR A 58 3.01 26.60 11.12
N ALA A 59 3.75 27.53 11.70
CA ALA A 59 3.38 28.94 11.80
C ALA A 59 4.37 29.80 11.00
N GLY A 60 3.88 30.53 10.00
CA GLY A 60 4.68 31.46 9.22
C GLY A 60 4.82 32.79 9.94
N LEU A 61 5.95 33.02 10.60
CA LEU A 61 6.20 34.24 11.37
C LEU A 61 6.13 35.50 10.47
N PRO A 62 5.34 36.53 10.85
CA PRO A 62 5.13 37.72 10.05
C PRO A 62 6.41 38.54 9.77
N ALA A 63 6.61 38.87 8.49
CA ALA A 63 7.70 39.72 8.04
C ALA A 63 7.31 40.59 6.83
N ALA A 64 7.96 41.75 6.70
CA ALA A 64 7.94 42.59 5.50
C ALA A 64 9.32 42.57 4.85
N GLY A 65 9.50 41.71 3.85
CA GLY A 65 10.83 41.40 3.31
C GLY A 65 11.68 40.72 4.38
N ARG A 66 12.78 41.36 4.79
CA ARG A 66 13.68 40.89 5.86
C ARG A 66 13.39 41.51 7.23
N ARG A 67 12.37 42.37 7.35
CA ARG A 67 12.00 43.04 8.61
C ARG A 67 10.96 42.23 9.37
N ILE A 68 11.25 41.90 10.63
CA ILE A 68 10.31 41.22 11.53
C ILE A 68 9.13 42.14 11.87
N LEU A 69 7.89 41.66 11.72
CA LEU A 69 6.69 42.36 12.16
C LEU A 69 6.28 41.87 13.56
N GLY A 70 6.99 42.34 14.59
CA GLY A 70 6.86 41.82 15.96
C GLY A 70 5.44 41.89 16.55
N ARG A 71 4.69 42.96 16.29
CA ARG A 71 3.29 43.10 16.75
C ARG A 71 2.36 42.08 16.09
N GLU A 72 2.55 41.81 14.80
CA GLU A 72 1.80 40.80 14.06
C GLU A 72 2.16 39.38 14.52
N ALA A 73 3.45 39.14 14.81
CA ALA A 73 3.92 37.87 15.36
C ALA A 73 3.32 37.61 16.75
N ALA A 74 3.27 38.62 17.62
CA ALA A 74 2.59 38.53 18.91
C ALA A 74 1.11 38.23 18.72
N ALA A 75 0.39 38.98 17.89
CA ALA A 75 -1.03 38.74 17.61
C ALA A 75 -1.32 37.34 17.03
N LEU A 76 -0.41 36.81 16.22
CA LEU A 76 -0.48 35.44 15.72
C LEU A 76 -0.32 34.41 16.85
N LEU A 77 0.76 34.51 17.63
CA LEU A 77 1.18 33.49 18.60
C LEU A 77 0.41 33.52 19.93
N THR A 78 -0.03 34.70 20.37
CA THR A 78 -0.71 34.87 21.67
C THR A 78 -2.21 35.13 21.53
N GLY A 79 -2.68 35.43 20.32
CA GLY A 79 -4.10 35.68 20.04
C GLY A 79 -4.70 34.61 19.14
N ARG A 80 -4.41 34.68 17.84
CA ARG A 80 -5.09 33.86 16.82
C ARG A 80 -4.86 32.37 16.98
N LEU A 81 -3.61 31.95 17.18
CA LEU A 81 -3.27 30.53 17.29
C LEU A 81 -3.87 29.88 18.56
N PRO A 82 -3.69 30.43 19.78
CA PRO A 82 -4.32 29.88 20.98
C PRO A 82 -5.85 29.81 20.86
N GLN A 83 -6.50 30.87 20.39
CA GLN A 83 -7.96 30.88 20.19
C GLN A 83 -8.43 29.81 19.21
N ALA A 84 -7.67 29.54 18.14
CA ALA A 84 -7.99 28.48 17.20
C ALA A 84 -7.88 27.09 17.86
N LEU A 85 -6.84 26.85 18.67
CA LEU A 85 -6.66 25.59 19.38
C LEU A 85 -7.70 25.40 20.49
N ASP A 86 -8.08 26.45 21.22
CA ASP A 86 -9.14 26.41 22.23
C ASP A 86 -10.49 26.07 21.59
N ARG A 87 -10.76 26.59 20.38
CA ARG A 87 -11.98 26.24 19.62
C ARG A 87 -12.04 24.78 19.25
N VAL A 88 -10.91 24.13 18.96
CA VAL A 88 -10.88 22.68 18.67
C VAL A 88 -11.46 21.89 19.83
N LEU A 89 -11.11 22.23 21.07
CA LEU A 89 -11.59 21.54 22.26
C LEU A 89 -13.01 21.96 22.66
N THR A 90 -13.31 23.26 22.62
CA THR A 90 -14.60 23.80 23.07
C THR A 90 -15.74 23.57 22.09
N ARG A 91 -15.45 23.42 20.78
CA ARG A 91 -16.43 23.14 19.73
C ARG A 91 -16.40 21.69 19.26
N LEU A 92 -15.73 20.81 20.00
CA LEU A 92 -15.66 19.40 19.65
C LEU A 92 -17.04 18.76 19.74
N ASP A 93 -17.57 18.32 18.60
CA ASP A 93 -18.82 17.58 18.55
C ASP A 93 -18.58 16.14 19.03
N ARG A 94 -19.06 15.84 20.24
CA ARG A 94 -18.90 14.52 20.87
C ARG A 94 -19.62 13.41 20.09
N SER A 95 -20.75 13.72 19.44
CA SER A 95 -21.50 12.74 18.65
C SER A 95 -20.75 12.36 17.38
N GLN A 96 -20.16 13.35 16.69
CA GLN A 96 -19.31 13.10 15.52
C GLN A 96 -18.01 12.39 15.90
N LEU A 97 -17.41 12.76 17.04
CA LEU A 97 -16.24 12.04 17.55
C LEU A 97 -16.58 10.57 17.83
N ALA A 98 -17.68 10.30 18.54
CA ALA A 98 -18.13 8.95 18.83
C ALA A 98 -18.34 8.16 17.54
N ARG A 99 -19.09 8.70 16.58
CA ARG A 99 -19.29 8.06 15.26
C ARG A 99 -17.97 7.75 14.55
N HIS A 100 -17.01 8.68 14.57
CA HIS A 100 -15.70 8.49 13.96
C HIS A 100 -14.90 7.38 14.62
N VAL A 101 -14.87 7.33 15.95
CA VAL A 101 -14.18 6.27 16.71
C VAL A 101 -14.84 4.91 16.46
N GLN A 102 -16.17 4.83 16.60
CA GLN A 102 -16.95 3.62 16.39
C GLN A 102 -16.75 3.05 14.98
N THR A 103 -16.74 3.90 13.96
CA THR A 103 -16.50 3.48 12.56
C THR A 103 -15.11 2.84 12.38
N VAL A 104 -14.08 3.34 13.07
CA VAL A 104 -12.72 2.77 12.99
C VAL A 104 -12.62 1.48 13.81
N GLU A 105 -13.31 1.40 14.96
CA GLU A 105 -13.39 0.17 15.75
C GLU A 105 -14.12 -0.95 15.01
N ASP A 106 -15.21 -0.63 14.31
CA ASP A 106 -15.92 -1.56 13.43
C ASP A 106 -14.99 -2.10 12.33
N GLN A 107 -14.24 -1.23 11.65
CA GLN A 107 -13.28 -1.65 10.62
C GLN A 107 -12.21 -2.59 11.17
N LEU A 108 -11.70 -2.31 12.37
CA LEU A 108 -10.73 -3.18 13.03
C LEU A 108 -11.34 -4.54 13.34
N ALA A 109 -12.55 -4.58 13.90
CA ALA A 109 -13.26 -5.80 14.25
C ALA A 109 -13.58 -6.66 13.02
N LEU A 110 -14.08 -6.05 11.94
CA LEU A 110 -14.35 -6.74 10.67
C LEU A 110 -13.07 -7.35 10.10
N ARG A 111 -11.96 -6.59 10.10
CA ARG A 111 -10.68 -7.06 9.56
C ARG A 111 -10.11 -8.24 10.36
N GLN A 112 -10.28 -8.25 11.68
CA GLN A 112 -9.82 -9.33 12.56
C GLN A 112 -10.59 -10.64 12.36
N GLN A 113 -11.83 -10.57 11.88
CA GLN A 113 -12.67 -11.76 11.64
C GLN A 113 -12.37 -12.48 10.32
N LEU A 114 -11.67 -11.82 9.38
CA LEU A 114 -11.47 -12.33 8.02
C LEU A 114 -10.86 -13.73 7.99
N SER A 115 -9.74 -13.94 8.67
CA SER A 115 -9.02 -15.23 8.67
C SER A 115 -9.85 -16.37 9.25
N ALA A 116 -10.57 -16.10 10.35
CA ALA A 116 -11.44 -17.08 11.01
C ALA A 116 -12.60 -17.54 10.10
N HIS A 117 -13.02 -16.70 9.15
CA HIS A 117 -14.06 -17.01 8.16
C HIS A 117 -13.48 -17.51 6.83
N GLY A 118 -12.17 -17.74 6.74
CA GLY A 118 -11.50 -18.14 5.49
C GLY A 118 -11.52 -17.05 4.41
N LEU A 119 -11.66 -15.78 4.81
CA LEU A 119 -11.71 -14.62 3.94
C LEU A 119 -10.36 -13.90 3.90
N VAL A 120 -10.07 -13.29 2.76
CA VAL A 120 -8.95 -12.37 2.57
C VAL A 120 -9.40 -10.91 2.48
N ALA A 121 -10.68 -10.70 2.14
CA ALA A 121 -11.30 -9.38 2.12
C ALA A 121 -12.82 -9.47 2.26
N PHE A 122 -13.43 -8.37 2.68
CA PHE A 122 -14.86 -8.18 2.82
C PHE A 122 -15.25 -6.78 2.36
N VAL A 123 -16.33 -6.68 1.57
CA VAL A 123 -16.87 -5.40 1.08
C VAL A 123 -18.35 -5.36 1.43
N ALA A 124 -18.73 -4.54 2.41
CA ALA A 124 -20.11 -4.46 2.87
C ALA A 124 -21.09 -4.08 1.75
N GLU A 125 -22.29 -4.65 1.80
CA GLU A 125 -23.39 -4.22 0.94
C GLU A 125 -23.75 -2.76 1.22
N GLY A 126 -24.06 -2.01 0.16
CA GLY A 126 -24.31 -0.57 0.22
C GLY A 126 -23.04 0.30 0.17
N SER A 127 -21.83 -0.27 0.12
CA SER A 127 -20.59 0.50 -0.03
C SER A 127 -20.52 1.24 -1.38
N SER A 128 -19.97 2.45 -1.35
CA SER A 128 -19.69 3.27 -2.53
C SER A 128 -18.21 3.20 -2.88
N LEU A 129 -17.88 2.39 -3.88
CA LEU A 129 -16.51 2.11 -4.30
C LEU A 129 -15.88 3.18 -5.23
N PRO A 130 -16.57 3.70 -6.26
CA PRO A 130 -15.96 4.65 -7.19
C PRO A 130 -15.64 5.98 -6.51
N ARG A 131 -14.57 6.63 -6.99
CA ARG A 131 -14.08 7.91 -6.49
C ARG A 131 -14.48 9.04 -7.42
N HIS A 132 -14.55 10.25 -6.89
CA HIS A 132 -14.97 11.45 -7.61
C HIS A 132 -14.11 11.69 -8.86
N SER A 133 -12.79 11.47 -8.78
CA SER A 133 -11.92 11.40 -9.96
C SER A 133 -10.59 10.70 -9.64
N GLY A 134 -9.75 10.47 -10.65
CA GLY A 134 -8.39 9.94 -10.43
C GLY A 134 -7.46 10.84 -9.60
N ALA A 135 -7.82 12.11 -9.37
CA ALA A 135 -7.06 13.06 -8.54
C ALA A 135 -7.76 13.40 -7.21
N ASP A 136 -9.00 12.94 -7.01
CA ASP A 136 -9.83 13.25 -5.85
C ASP A 136 -10.39 11.96 -5.27
N ASP A 137 -9.77 11.51 -4.18
CA ASP A 137 -10.12 10.26 -3.53
C ASP A 137 -11.42 10.36 -2.71
N ARG A 138 -12.25 11.40 -2.81
CA ARG A 138 -13.60 11.41 -2.21
C ARG A 138 -14.56 10.47 -2.97
N PRO A 139 -15.66 9.98 -2.36
CA PRO A 139 -16.61 9.12 -3.06
C PRO A 139 -17.26 9.87 -4.24
N LEU A 140 -17.59 9.12 -5.30
CA LEU A 140 -18.35 9.66 -6.42
C LEU A 140 -19.81 9.93 -6.01
N ASP A 141 -20.30 11.13 -6.31
CA ASP A 141 -21.71 11.48 -6.08
C ASP A 141 -22.61 10.65 -7.01
N GLY A 142 -23.67 10.06 -6.46
CA GLY A 142 -24.61 9.22 -7.23
C GLY A 142 -24.03 7.87 -7.66
N ALA A 143 -22.94 7.42 -7.05
CA ALA A 143 -22.40 6.07 -7.27
C ALA A 143 -23.45 4.98 -7.01
N ILE A 144 -23.44 3.94 -7.83
CA ILE A 144 -24.26 2.74 -7.59
C ILE A 144 -23.69 2.02 -6.36
N PRO A 145 -24.45 1.89 -5.27
CA PRO A 145 -24.01 1.15 -4.10
C PRO A 145 -23.79 -0.32 -4.44
N LEU A 146 -22.82 -0.95 -3.79
CA LEU A 146 -22.56 -2.38 -3.99
C LEU A 146 -23.77 -3.21 -3.58
N GLU A 147 -24.32 -3.98 -4.52
CA GLU A 147 -25.36 -4.99 -4.27
C GLU A 147 -24.71 -6.38 -4.39
N VAL A 148 -24.84 -7.23 -3.36
CA VAL A 148 -24.13 -8.51 -3.31
C VAL A 148 -25.12 -9.67 -3.52
N PRO A 149 -24.90 -10.55 -4.52
CA PRO A 149 -25.77 -11.69 -4.74
C PRO A 149 -25.61 -12.73 -3.60
N PRO A 150 -26.67 -13.50 -3.28
CA PRO A 150 -26.61 -14.51 -2.21
C PRO A 150 -25.43 -15.48 -2.29
N ALA A 151 -25.02 -15.86 -3.51
CA ALA A 151 -23.90 -16.79 -3.73
C ALA A 151 -22.52 -16.25 -3.29
N LEU A 152 -22.36 -14.92 -3.24
CA LEU A 152 -21.12 -14.24 -2.83
C LEU A 152 -21.22 -13.60 -1.44
N ALA A 153 -22.40 -13.65 -0.84
CA ALA A 153 -22.67 -12.96 0.42
C ALA A 153 -22.09 -13.73 1.60
N CYS A 154 -21.51 -13.00 2.55
CA CYS A 154 -21.27 -13.45 3.91
C CYS A 154 -21.69 -12.35 4.88
N GLU A 155 -21.76 -12.70 6.16
CA GLU A 155 -22.10 -11.78 7.24
C GLU A 155 -20.93 -11.74 8.22
N LEU A 156 -20.56 -10.54 8.67
CA LEU A 156 -19.57 -10.30 9.70
C LEU A 156 -20.16 -9.37 10.76
N GLU A 157 -19.69 -9.47 12.00
CA GLU A 157 -20.22 -8.70 13.12
C GLU A 157 -19.39 -7.46 13.40
N ALA A 158 -20.02 -6.28 13.43
CA ALA A 158 -19.39 -5.04 13.86
C ALA A 158 -19.89 -4.66 15.26
N PRO A 159 -19.02 -4.31 16.22
CA PRO A 159 -19.43 -4.01 17.59
C PRO A 159 -20.42 -2.84 17.71
N HIS A 160 -20.38 -1.87 16.80
CA HIS A 160 -21.27 -0.70 16.82
C HIS A 160 -22.32 -0.71 15.70
N ALA A 161 -21.94 -1.13 14.50
CA ALA A 161 -22.87 -1.22 13.37
C ALA A 161 -23.75 -2.49 13.36
N GLY A 162 -23.44 -3.49 14.19
CA GLY A 162 -24.14 -4.78 14.22
C GLY A 162 -23.74 -5.71 13.06
N PRO A 163 -24.58 -6.71 12.72
CA PRO A 163 -24.31 -7.63 11.63
C PRO A 163 -24.31 -6.89 10.28
N LEU A 164 -23.27 -7.14 9.49
CA LEU A 164 -23.09 -6.57 8.16
C LEU A 164 -22.99 -7.68 7.12
N ARG A 165 -23.96 -7.69 6.22
CA ARG A 165 -23.91 -8.51 5.00
C ARG A 165 -23.04 -7.84 3.94
N GLY A 166 -22.26 -8.62 3.20
CA GLY A 166 -21.38 -8.10 2.16
C GLY A 166 -20.71 -9.17 1.31
N LEU A 167 -19.90 -8.73 0.35
CA LEU A 167 -19.11 -9.57 -0.55
C LEU A 167 -17.91 -10.13 0.21
N GLY A 168 -17.92 -11.44 0.46
CA GLY A 168 -16.79 -12.16 1.06
C GLY A 168 -15.86 -12.72 0.00
N VAL A 169 -14.60 -12.23 -0.05
CA VAL A 169 -13.57 -12.80 -0.91
C VAL A 169 -12.80 -13.85 -0.13
N ARG A 170 -12.92 -15.12 -0.53
CA ARG A 170 -12.25 -16.25 0.12
C ARG A 170 -10.77 -16.34 -0.25
N ALA A 171 -9.99 -16.95 0.64
CA ALA A 171 -8.62 -17.34 0.33
C ALA A 171 -8.57 -18.31 -0.88
N GLY A 172 -7.52 -18.23 -1.68
CA GLY A 172 -7.37 -18.93 -2.96
C GLY A 172 -7.17 -17.99 -4.14
N VAL A 173 -7.57 -18.42 -5.33
CA VAL A 173 -7.49 -17.67 -6.59
C VAL A 173 -8.87 -17.17 -6.98
N THR A 174 -9.08 -15.86 -6.88
CA THR A 174 -10.31 -15.18 -7.29
C THR A 174 -10.09 -14.35 -8.55
N LEU A 175 -10.95 -14.51 -9.55
CA LEU A 175 -10.97 -13.67 -10.74
C LEU A 175 -12.11 -12.65 -10.67
N ILE A 176 -11.82 -11.42 -11.10
CA ILE A 176 -12.79 -10.35 -11.33
C ILE A 176 -12.82 -10.09 -12.83
N VAL A 177 -13.90 -10.49 -13.49
CA VAL A 177 -14.07 -10.46 -14.95
C VAL A 177 -15.18 -9.51 -15.39
N GLY A 178 -15.26 -9.22 -16.68
CA GLY A 178 -16.31 -8.39 -17.27
C GLY A 178 -15.81 -7.36 -18.28
N GLY A 179 -16.75 -6.66 -18.91
CA GLY A 179 -16.46 -5.64 -19.94
C GLY A 179 -15.62 -4.47 -19.42
N GLY A 180 -15.01 -3.73 -20.35
CA GLY A 180 -14.36 -2.45 -20.03
C GLY A 180 -15.39 -1.47 -19.46
N TYR A 181 -15.02 -0.74 -18.41
CA TYR A 181 -15.89 0.23 -17.70
C TYR A 181 -17.02 -0.35 -16.82
N HIS A 182 -17.04 -1.66 -16.54
CA HIS A 182 -18.05 -2.27 -15.64
C HIS A 182 -17.65 -2.30 -14.15
N GLY A 183 -16.54 -1.65 -13.75
CA GLY A 183 -16.16 -1.49 -12.34
C GLY A 183 -15.17 -2.52 -11.77
N LYS A 184 -14.50 -3.32 -12.61
CA LYS A 184 -13.49 -4.33 -12.19
C LYS A 184 -12.35 -3.72 -11.37
N SER A 185 -11.61 -2.77 -11.96
CA SER A 185 -10.49 -2.09 -11.31
C SER A 185 -10.94 -1.27 -10.10
N THR A 186 -12.18 -0.77 -10.10
CA THR A 186 -12.77 -0.08 -8.95
C THR A 186 -12.95 -1.02 -7.75
N LEU A 187 -13.45 -2.23 -7.98
CA LEU A 187 -13.54 -3.25 -6.94
C LEU A 187 -12.14 -3.65 -6.45
N LEU A 188 -11.21 -3.95 -7.37
CA LEU A 188 -9.84 -4.33 -6.99
C LEU A 188 -9.13 -3.23 -6.20
N ALA A 189 -9.30 -1.96 -6.58
CA ALA A 189 -8.77 -0.81 -5.86
C ALA A 189 -9.36 -0.71 -4.45
N ALA A 190 -10.66 -0.96 -4.26
CA ALA A 190 -11.27 -0.99 -2.94
C ALA A 190 -10.67 -2.11 -2.05
N LEU A 191 -10.42 -3.29 -2.62
CA LEU A 191 -9.75 -4.39 -1.92
C LEU A 191 -8.29 -4.02 -1.55
N ALA A 192 -7.56 -3.35 -2.43
CA ALA A 192 -6.21 -2.88 -2.16
C ALA A 192 -6.18 -1.84 -1.03
N GLN A 193 -7.17 -0.95 -0.98
CA GLN A 193 -7.28 0.11 0.02
C GLN A 193 -7.87 -0.39 1.34
N GLY A 194 -8.55 -1.54 1.38
CA GLY A 194 -9.14 -2.13 2.60
C GLY A 194 -8.13 -2.52 3.71
N VAL A 195 -6.84 -2.42 3.41
CA VAL A 195 -5.75 -2.53 4.39
C VAL A 195 -5.69 -1.32 5.34
N TYR A 196 -6.31 -0.20 4.96
CA TYR A 196 -6.41 1.02 5.75
C TYR A 196 -7.82 1.20 6.30
N ASP A 197 -7.91 1.92 7.42
CA ASP A 197 -9.19 2.41 7.91
C ASP A 197 -9.56 3.72 7.18
N HIS A 198 -10.83 3.91 6.85
CA HIS A 198 -11.37 5.10 6.20
C HIS A 198 -12.29 5.87 7.16
N ILE A 199 -12.48 7.16 6.88
CA ILE A 199 -13.39 8.01 7.65
C ILE A 199 -14.87 7.63 7.43
N PRO A 200 -15.76 7.96 8.39
CA PRO A 200 -17.20 7.84 8.16
C PRO A 200 -17.65 8.62 6.92
N GLY A 201 -18.47 8.01 6.07
CA GLY A 201 -18.98 8.61 4.84
C GLY A 201 -18.03 8.54 3.65
N ASP A 202 -16.92 7.79 3.76
CA ASP A 202 -16.00 7.56 2.64
C ASP A 202 -16.60 6.67 1.53
N GLY A 203 -17.57 5.82 1.89
CA GLY A 203 -18.12 4.76 1.06
C GLY A 203 -17.36 3.43 1.20
N ARG A 204 -16.08 3.47 1.61
CA ARG A 204 -15.22 2.29 1.79
C ARG A 204 -14.89 1.99 3.26
N GLU A 205 -15.48 2.70 4.22
CA GLU A 205 -15.27 2.48 5.66
C GLU A 205 -15.81 1.15 6.19
N ARG A 206 -16.39 0.31 5.33
CA ARG A 206 -16.79 -1.08 5.63
C ARG A 206 -16.21 -2.06 4.61
N CYS A 207 -15.14 -1.65 3.93
CA CYS A 207 -14.37 -2.46 3.01
C CYS A 207 -13.03 -2.76 3.66
N VAL A 208 -12.82 -4.01 4.08
CA VAL A 208 -11.62 -4.42 4.82
C VAL A 208 -10.92 -5.58 4.12
N SER A 209 -9.60 -5.56 4.18
CA SER A 209 -8.75 -6.62 3.64
C SER A 209 -7.69 -7.01 4.66
N VAL A 210 -7.21 -8.25 4.59
CA VAL A 210 -6.15 -8.71 5.49
C VAL A 210 -4.89 -7.82 5.35
N PRO A 211 -4.13 -7.58 6.43
CA PRO A 211 -3.00 -6.64 6.39
C PRO A 211 -1.92 -6.97 5.35
N GLY A 212 -1.77 -8.26 5.01
CA GLY A 212 -0.79 -8.80 4.07
C GLY A 212 -1.14 -8.67 2.58
N VAL A 213 -2.17 -7.87 2.24
CA VAL A 213 -2.56 -7.62 0.85
C VAL A 213 -1.62 -6.61 0.18
N VAL A 214 -1.04 -7.00 -0.95
CA VAL A 214 -0.13 -6.19 -1.75
C VAL A 214 -0.62 -6.09 -3.20
N SER A 215 -0.75 -4.85 -3.70
CA SER A 215 -1.00 -4.59 -5.12
C SER A 215 0.29 -4.68 -5.92
N ILE A 216 0.28 -5.53 -6.94
CA ILE A 216 1.41 -5.77 -7.83
C ILE A 216 1.06 -5.28 -9.24
N ARG A 217 2.03 -4.63 -9.89
CA ARG A 217 1.94 -4.14 -11.27
C ARG A 217 3.33 -4.14 -11.93
N ALA A 218 3.36 -3.97 -13.24
CA ALA A 218 4.62 -3.74 -13.95
C ALA A 218 5.18 -2.33 -13.68
N GLU A 219 6.50 -2.23 -13.61
CA GLU A 219 7.25 -0.99 -13.41
C GLU A 219 8.49 -1.01 -14.30
N ASP A 220 8.38 -0.53 -15.53
CA ASP A 220 9.50 -0.47 -16.46
C ASP A 220 10.60 0.48 -15.96
N GLY A 221 11.85 0.06 -16.05
CA GLY A 221 13.03 0.89 -15.75
C GLY A 221 13.44 1.00 -14.27
N ARG A 222 12.73 0.33 -13.35
CA ARG A 222 13.20 0.26 -11.95
C ARG A 222 14.44 -0.62 -11.80
N ALA A 223 15.21 -0.35 -10.76
CA ALA A 223 16.26 -1.26 -10.33
C ALA A 223 15.68 -2.53 -9.67
N VAL A 224 16.44 -3.61 -9.80
CA VAL A 224 16.24 -4.87 -9.08
C VAL A 224 17.62 -5.30 -8.58
N ARG A 225 17.74 -5.57 -7.28
CA ARG A 225 19.02 -5.86 -6.63
C ARG A 225 18.99 -7.23 -5.98
N GLU A 226 19.74 -8.15 -6.58
CA GLU A 226 19.98 -9.52 -6.13
C GLU A 226 18.71 -10.30 -5.73
N VAL A 227 17.67 -10.25 -6.57
CA VAL A 227 16.43 -10.99 -6.35
C VAL A 227 16.48 -12.35 -7.03
N ASP A 228 16.02 -13.40 -6.36
CA ASP A 228 15.87 -14.73 -6.96
C ASP A 228 14.63 -14.79 -7.85
N LEU A 229 14.83 -14.63 -9.16
CA LEU A 229 13.78 -14.65 -10.17
C LEU A 229 13.52 -16.04 -10.74
N ARG A 230 14.20 -17.10 -10.28
CA ARG A 230 13.93 -18.49 -10.73
C ARG A 230 12.47 -18.95 -10.65
N PRO A 231 11.60 -18.44 -9.73
CA PRO A 231 10.17 -18.76 -9.81
C PRO A 231 9.53 -18.41 -11.16
N PHE A 232 10.00 -17.36 -11.82
CA PHE A 232 9.37 -16.79 -13.01
C PHE A 232 10.29 -16.63 -14.22
N ILE A 233 11.61 -16.71 -14.04
CA ILE A 233 12.61 -16.50 -15.10
C ILE A 233 13.64 -17.61 -15.00
N ALA A 234 13.65 -18.51 -15.98
CA ALA A 234 14.51 -19.69 -15.97
C ALA A 234 15.95 -19.35 -16.35
N ALA A 235 16.20 -19.04 -17.62
CA ALA A 235 17.53 -18.77 -18.17
C ALA A 235 17.51 -17.53 -19.05
N LEU A 236 18.35 -16.54 -18.73
CA LEU A 236 18.43 -15.32 -19.54
C LEU A 236 19.49 -15.44 -20.65
N PRO A 237 19.33 -14.71 -21.76
CA PRO A 237 20.38 -14.58 -22.77
C PRO A 237 21.72 -14.18 -22.13
N LEU A 238 22.82 -14.63 -22.74
CA LEU A 238 24.20 -14.38 -22.28
C LEU A 238 24.54 -15.00 -20.91
N GLY A 239 23.74 -15.97 -20.43
CA GLY A 239 24.03 -16.70 -19.19
C GLY A 239 23.91 -15.83 -17.93
N ARG A 240 23.11 -14.76 -17.98
CA ARG A 240 22.86 -13.92 -16.80
C ARG A 240 22.17 -14.74 -15.72
N ARG A 241 22.62 -14.55 -14.48
CA ARG A 241 22.11 -15.25 -13.30
C ARG A 241 20.68 -14.82 -12.97
N THR A 242 19.82 -15.79 -12.72
CA THR A 242 18.43 -15.58 -12.28
C THR A 242 18.24 -15.86 -10.79
N ASP A 243 19.20 -16.52 -10.14
CA ASP A 243 19.18 -16.82 -8.70
C ASP A 243 19.57 -15.61 -7.81
N ARG A 244 20.28 -14.64 -8.38
CA ARG A 244 20.62 -13.33 -7.79
C ARG A 244 20.60 -12.29 -8.90
N PHE A 245 19.41 -12.04 -9.45
CA PHE A 245 19.23 -11.16 -10.58
C PHE A 245 19.47 -9.69 -10.19
N ASP A 246 20.20 -8.97 -11.03
CA ASP A 246 20.55 -7.56 -10.81
C ASP A 246 20.42 -6.75 -12.12
N THR A 247 19.77 -5.60 -12.04
CA THR A 247 19.68 -4.63 -13.13
C THR A 247 19.32 -3.23 -12.64
N ASP A 248 19.74 -2.22 -13.40
CA ASP A 248 19.27 -0.85 -13.28
C ASP A 248 18.08 -0.52 -14.19
N ASP A 249 17.71 -1.42 -15.10
CA ASP A 249 16.73 -1.15 -16.15
C ASP A 249 15.91 -2.43 -16.40
N ALA A 250 15.01 -2.75 -15.46
CA ALA A 250 14.17 -3.92 -15.56
C ALA A 250 13.05 -3.70 -16.60
N SER A 251 12.81 -4.71 -17.45
CA SER A 251 11.60 -4.78 -18.28
C SER A 251 10.37 -5.07 -17.41
N GLY A 252 9.17 -4.82 -17.94
CA GLY A 252 7.91 -4.91 -17.17
C GLY A 252 7.63 -6.27 -16.57
N SER A 253 7.92 -7.35 -17.30
CA SER A 253 7.82 -8.72 -16.77
C SER A 253 8.84 -8.99 -15.68
N THR A 254 10.07 -8.48 -15.83
CA THR A 254 11.15 -8.65 -14.86
C THR A 254 10.86 -7.89 -13.57
N SER A 255 10.38 -6.64 -13.69
CA SER A 255 10.03 -5.81 -12.54
C SER A 255 8.79 -6.33 -11.81
N GLN A 256 7.80 -6.85 -12.53
CA GLN A 256 6.63 -7.49 -11.93
C GLN A 256 7.00 -8.80 -11.22
N ALA A 257 7.84 -9.65 -11.83
CA ALA A 257 8.35 -10.86 -11.19
C ALA A 257 9.13 -10.52 -9.91
N ALA A 258 10.02 -9.52 -9.97
CA ALA A 258 10.76 -9.04 -8.81
C ALA A 258 9.82 -8.53 -7.71
N ALA A 259 8.82 -7.71 -8.06
CA ALA A 259 7.87 -7.18 -7.09
C ALA A 259 7.10 -8.29 -6.35
N ILE A 260 6.74 -9.39 -7.03
CA ILE A 260 6.11 -10.55 -6.40
C ILE A 260 7.07 -11.21 -5.41
N VAL A 261 8.28 -11.56 -5.84
CA VAL A 261 9.28 -12.23 -4.97
C VAL A 261 9.61 -11.35 -3.77
N GLU A 262 9.80 -10.05 -3.96
CA GLU A 262 10.04 -9.07 -2.91
C GLU A 262 8.87 -8.95 -1.91
N ALA A 263 7.64 -8.97 -2.40
CA ALA A 263 6.46 -8.92 -1.54
C ALA A 263 6.34 -10.20 -0.69
N LEU A 264 6.60 -11.37 -1.30
CA LEU A 264 6.60 -12.67 -0.61
C LEU A 264 7.69 -12.74 0.46
N GLU A 265 8.89 -12.24 0.16
CA GLU A 265 10.02 -12.18 1.11
C GLU A 265 9.64 -11.48 2.42
N VAL A 266 8.83 -10.43 2.36
CA VAL A 266 8.44 -9.64 3.55
C VAL A 266 7.06 -10.00 4.09
N GLY A 267 6.50 -11.13 3.66
CA GLY A 267 5.32 -11.76 4.26
C GLY A 267 3.98 -11.37 3.63
N ALA A 268 3.92 -11.07 2.33
CA ALA A 268 2.64 -10.87 1.65
C ALA A 268 1.82 -12.16 1.65
N THR A 269 0.52 -12.06 1.95
CA THR A 269 -0.40 -13.20 2.01
C THR A 269 -1.45 -13.17 0.89
N VAL A 270 -1.61 -12.03 0.22
CA VAL A 270 -2.53 -11.85 -0.90
C VAL A 270 -1.92 -10.91 -1.93
N LEU A 271 -1.94 -11.32 -3.19
CA LEU A 271 -1.48 -10.49 -4.31
C LEU A 271 -2.69 -10.01 -5.13
N LEU A 272 -2.76 -8.71 -5.37
CA LEU A 272 -3.76 -8.10 -6.26
C LEU A 272 -3.08 -7.70 -7.57
N ILE A 273 -3.60 -8.16 -8.69
CA ILE A 273 -3.05 -7.84 -10.01
C ILE A 273 -4.18 -7.40 -10.94
N ASP A 274 -3.98 -6.28 -11.62
CA ASP A 274 -4.86 -5.81 -12.68
C ASP A 274 -4.18 -6.03 -14.03
N GLU A 275 -4.83 -6.80 -14.93
CA GLU A 275 -4.32 -7.07 -16.29
C GLU A 275 -3.98 -5.77 -17.04
N ASP A 276 -4.73 -4.69 -16.83
CA ASP A 276 -4.50 -3.39 -17.48
C ASP A 276 -3.19 -2.71 -17.07
N THR A 277 -2.57 -3.14 -15.97
CA THR A 277 -1.30 -2.58 -15.46
C THR A 277 -0.19 -3.62 -15.30
N ALA A 278 -0.47 -4.86 -15.71
CA ALA A 278 0.49 -5.96 -15.71
C ALA A 278 1.23 -6.05 -17.06
N ALA A 279 2.38 -6.69 -17.05
CA ALA A 279 3.06 -7.06 -18.28
C ALA A 279 2.34 -8.26 -18.92
N THR A 280 1.81 -8.11 -20.13
CA THR A 280 1.02 -9.16 -20.80
C THR A 280 1.78 -10.48 -20.94
N ASN A 281 3.06 -10.39 -21.33
CA ASN A 281 3.96 -11.54 -21.49
C ASN A 281 4.29 -12.23 -20.15
N PHE A 282 4.05 -11.57 -19.02
CA PHE A 282 4.15 -12.16 -17.70
C PHE A 282 2.85 -12.82 -17.27
N MET A 283 1.69 -12.28 -17.66
CA MET A 283 0.39 -12.80 -17.22
C MET A 283 0.02 -14.11 -17.90
N ILE A 284 0.20 -14.21 -19.21
CA ILE A 284 -0.21 -15.38 -19.99
C ILE A 284 0.76 -15.69 -21.12
N ARG A 285 0.66 -16.91 -21.63
CA ARG A 285 1.27 -17.32 -22.88
C ARG A 285 0.38 -18.35 -23.57
N ASP A 286 -0.22 -17.92 -24.68
CA ASP A 286 -1.18 -18.73 -25.41
C ASP A 286 -0.54 -19.96 -26.10
N ALA A 287 -1.39 -20.92 -26.47
CA ALA A 287 -0.95 -22.17 -27.10
C ALA A 287 -0.27 -21.97 -28.47
N ARG A 288 -0.57 -20.90 -29.21
CA ARG A 288 0.07 -20.61 -30.50
C ARG A 288 1.50 -20.13 -30.30
N MET A 289 1.71 -19.22 -29.35
CA MET A 289 3.03 -18.71 -28.99
C MET A 289 3.91 -19.80 -28.40
N ARG A 290 3.36 -20.72 -27.59
CA ARG A 290 4.09 -21.91 -27.11
C ARG A 290 4.52 -22.85 -28.26
N ARG A 291 3.75 -22.92 -29.35
CA ARG A 291 4.12 -23.71 -30.54
C ARG A 291 5.14 -23.01 -31.43
N LEU A 292 5.04 -21.68 -31.56
CA LEU A 292 5.92 -20.88 -32.41
C LEU A 292 7.31 -20.73 -31.79
N VAL A 293 7.35 -20.40 -30.50
CA VAL A 293 8.57 -20.30 -29.70
C VAL A 293 8.48 -21.40 -28.65
N PRO A 294 9.31 -22.45 -28.69
CA PRO A 294 9.29 -23.51 -27.68
C PRO A 294 9.68 -23.01 -26.28
N ASP A 295 9.31 -23.75 -25.24
CA ASP A 295 9.53 -23.35 -23.82
C ASP A 295 11.01 -23.23 -23.45
N ASP A 296 11.92 -23.98 -24.07
CA ASP A 296 13.37 -23.85 -23.87
C ASP A 296 13.96 -22.56 -24.47
N ARG A 297 13.17 -21.85 -25.28
CA ARG A 297 13.53 -20.57 -25.92
C ARG A 297 12.77 -19.37 -25.37
N GLU A 298 11.81 -19.56 -24.49
CA GLU A 298 11.10 -18.50 -23.77
C GLU A 298 11.50 -18.51 -22.29
N PRO A 299 12.26 -17.52 -21.81
CA PRO A 299 12.81 -17.56 -20.47
C PRO A 299 11.75 -17.30 -19.37
N ILE A 300 10.60 -16.72 -19.71
CA ILE A 300 9.57 -16.32 -18.76
C ILE A 300 8.60 -17.48 -18.53
N THR A 301 8.45 -17.87 -17.27
CA THR A 301 7.30 -18.65 -16.79
C THR A 301 6.16 -17.69 -16.47
N PRO A 302 5.01 -17.77 -17.18
CA PRO A 302 3.85 -16.94 -16.91
C PRO A 302 3.32 -17.11 -15.48
N TYR A 303 2.71 -16.06 -14.94
CA TYR A 303 2.05 -16.09 -13.64
C TYR A 303 0.93 -17.13 -13.57
N LEU A 304 0.22 -17.36 -14.69
CA LEU A 304 -0.77 -18.43 -14.84
C LEU A 304 -0.23 -19.80 -14.43
N ASP A 305 1.00 -20.13 -14.81
CA ASP A 305 1.61 -21.43 -14.52
C ASP A 305 2.00 -21.56 -13.03
N ARG A 306 2.08 -20.44 -12.30
CA ARG A 306 2.51 -20.38 -10.90
C ARG A 306 1.41 -20.06 -9.90
N VAL A 307 0.30 -19.46 -10.31
CA VAL A 307 -0.72 -18.92 -9.40
C VAL A 307 -1.33 -20.01 -8.50
N ARG A 308 -1.55 -21.21 -9.03
CA ARG A 308 -2.06 -22.35 -8.24
C ARG A 308 -1.01 -22.86 -7.24
N GLN A 309 0.24 -23.01 -7.66
CA GLN A 309 1.35 -23.38 -6.76
C GLN A 309 1.58 -22.34 -5.66
N LEU A 310 1.42 -21.05 -5.97
CA LEU A 310 1.56 -19.99 -4.99
C LEU A 310 0.53 -20.12 -3.86
N TRP A 311 -0.70 -20.49 -4.20
CA TRP A 311 -1.72 -20.80 -3.21
C TRP A 311 -1.42 -22.10 -2.44
N GLU A 312 -1.18 -23.20 -3.14
CA GLU A 312 -1.07 -24.54 -2.52
C GLU A 312 0.25 -24.75 -1.76
N GLU A 313 1.37 -24.25 -2.26
CA GLU A 313 2.70 -24.44 -1.66
C GLU A 313 3.10 -23.30 -0.71
N ARG A 314 2.57 -22.08 -0.90
CA ARG A 314 2.94 -20.91 -0.09
C ARG A 314 1.79 -20.30 0.72
N GLY A 315 0.55 -20.75 0.54
CA GLY A 315 -0.60 -20.20 1.24
C GLY A 315 -0.93 -18.76 0.84
N VAL A 316 -0.44 -18.29 -0.31
CA VAL A 316 -0.63 -16.90 -0.77
C VAL A 316 -1.75 -16.86 -1.80
N SER A 317 -2.79 -16.09 -1.49
CA SER A 317 -3.97 -15.93 -2.34
C SER A 317 -3.72 -14.93 -3.47
N SER A 318 -4.51 -15.02 -4.55
CA SER A 318 -4.42 -14.11 -5.69
C SER A 318 -5.81 -13.61 -6.06
N ILE A 319 -5.94 -12.29 -6.22
CA ILE A 319 -7.16 -11.66 -6.75
C ILE A 319 -6.76 -10.93 -8.04
N LEU A 320 -7.29 -11.39 -9.17
CA LEU A 320 -6.88 -10.95 -10.49
C LEU A 320 -8.05 -10.29 -11.21
N VAL A 321 -7.87 -9.06 -11.68
CA VAL A 321 -8.76 -8.52 -12.70
C VAL A 321 -8.28 -9.03 -14.05
N VAL A 322 -9.14 -9.76 -14.76
CA VAL A 322 -8.86 -10.29 -16.10
C VAL A 322 -10.00 -9.94 -17.06
N GLY A 323 -9.64 -9.46 -18.24
CA GLY A 323 -10.53 -9.09 -19.35
C GLY A 323 -10.18 -9.80 -20.66
N GLY A 324 -8.92 -10.17 -20.89
CA GLY A 324 -8.46 -10.84 -22.11
C GLY A 324 -7.94 -12.27 -21.90
N ALA A 325 -7.48 -12.59 -20.69
CA ALA A 325 -6.81 -13.85 -20.35
C ALA A 325 -7.77 -14.95 -19.83
N GLY A 326 -8.39 -15.71 -20.74
CA GLY A 326 -9.33 -16.79 -20.40
C GLY A 326 -8.72 -18.03 -19.71
N ASP A 327 -7.41 -18.25 -19.86
CA ASP A 327 -6.76 -19.47 -19.35
C ASP A 327 -6.74 -19.55 -17.80
N TYR A 328 -6.91 -18.41 -17.13
CA TYR A 328 -7.04 -18.37 -15.67
C TYR A 328 -8.31 -19.07 -15.14
N LEU A 329 -9.33 -19.29 -15.98
CA LEU A 329 -10.56 -19.96 -15.57
C LEU A 329 -10.29 -21.39 -15.06
N ASP A 330 -9.28 -22.07 -15.59
CA ASP A 330 -8.86 -23.41 -15.16
C ASP A 330 -8.42 -23.42 -13.69
N VAL A 331 -7.69 -22.38 -13.29
CA VAL A 331 -7.06 -22.26 -11.97
C VAL A 331 -7.79 -21.30 -11.03
N ALA A 332 -9.02 -20.88 -11.33
CA ALA A 332 -9.79 -20.02 -10.42
C ALA A 332 -10.62 -20.85 -9.42
N ASP A 333 -10.64 -20.47 -8.14
CA ASP A 333 -11.58 -21.01 -7.15
C ASP A 333 -12.91 -20.23 -7.16
N ARG A 334 -12.87 -18.96 -7.57
CA ARG A 334 -14.03 -18.07 -7.66
C ARG A 334 -13.90 -17.16 -8.87
N VAL A 335 -14.99 -16.94 -9.59
CA VAL A 335 -15.06 -15.98 -10.71
C VAL A 335 -16.23 -15.03 -10.48
N ILE A 336 -15.90 -13.76 -10.26
CA ILE A 336 -16.84 -12.67 -10.05
C ILE A 336 -16.94 -11.88 -11.35
N HIS A 337 -18.11 -11.90 -11.99
CA HIS A 337 -18.38 -11.05 -13.15
C HIS A 337 -18.95 -9.72 -12.70
N MET A 338 -18.24 -8.63 -12.99
CA MET A 338 -18.73 -7.27 -12.83
C MET A 338 -19.51 -6.88 -14.08
N ASP A 339 -20.80 -6.61 -13.90
CA ASP A 339 -21.72 -6.21 -14.96
C ASP A 339 -22.54 -5.01 -14.52
N GLU A 340 -22.45 -3.89 -15.23
CA GLU A 340 -23.08 -2.62 -14.84
C GLU A 340 -22.83 -2.29 -13.36
N TYR A 341 -21.57 -2.43 -12.92
CA TYR A 341 -21.11 -2.17 -11.55
C TYR A 341 -21.63 -3.13 -10.48
N ARG A 342 -22.33 -4.20 -10.86
CA ARG A 342 -22.87 -5.23 -9.96
C ARG A 342 -22.07 -6.54 -10.06
N PRO A 343 -21.62 -7.13 -8.95
CA PRO A 343 -20.96 -8.44 -8.95
C PRO A 343 -21.96 -9.57 -9.16
N ARG A 344 -21.57 -10.58 -9.94
CA ARG A 344 -22.28 -11.85 -10.10
C ARG A 344 -21.32 -13.02 -9.94
N ASP A 345 -21.77 -14.08 -9.28
CA ASP A 345 -21.00 -15.33 -9.27
C ASP A 345 -21.20 -16.05 -10.62
N VAL A 346 -20.12 -16.22 -11.37
CA VAL A 346 -20.13 -16.97 -12.63
C VAL A 346 -19.18 -18.16 -12.58
N THR A 347 -18.81 -18.61 -11.39
CA THR A 347 -17.79 -19.67 -11.19
C THR A 347 -18.16 -20.97 -11.91
N ALA A 348 -19.39 -21.45 -11.74
CA ALA A 348 -19.84 -22.68 -12.41
C ALA A 348 -19.76 -22.55 -13.94
N ARG A 349 -20.33 -21.48 -14.48
CA ARG A 349 -20.27 -21.18 -15.92
C ARG A 349 -18.83 -21.06 -16.43
N ALA A 350 -17.94 -20.44 -15.67
CA ALA A 350 -16.53 -20.32 -16.03
C ALA A 350 -15.83 -21.68 -16.10
N LYS A 351 -16.13 -22.59 -15.16
CA LYS A 351 -15.61 -23.97 -15.19
C LYS A 351 -16.18 -24.78 -16.36
N ASP A 352 -17.46 -24.60 -16.70
CA ASP A 352 -18.06 -25.26 -17.87
C ASP A 352 -17.42 -24.79 -19.19
N ILE A 353 -17.14 -23.48 -19.32
CA ILE A 353 -16.44 -22.92 -20.48
C ILE A 353 -15.02 -23.49 -20.59
N ALA A 354 -14.29 -23.52 -19.48
CA ALA A 354 -12.93 -24.06 -19.43
C ALA A 354 -12.90 -25.55 -19.86
N ALA A 355 -13.90 -26.33 -19.44
CA ALA A 355 -14.02 -27.74 -19.83
C ALA A 355 -14.40 -27.96 -21.31
N THR A 356 -15.20 -27.06 -21.90
CA THR A 356 -15.69 -27.19 -23.28
C THR A 356 -14.74 -26.63 -24.34
N LEU A 357 -13.88 -25.67 -23.96
CA LEU A 357 -12.85 -25.08 -24.81
C LEU A 357 -11.46 -25.37 -24.23
N PRO A 358 -11.03 -26.65 -24.23
CA PRO A 358 -9.77 -27.04 -23.61
C PRO A 358 -8.60 -26.35 -24.33
N GLN A 359 -7.84 -25.58 -23.56
CA GLN A 359 -6.54 -25.05 -23.98
C GLN A 359 -5.41 -25.92 -23.42
N ALA A 360 -4.17 -25.65 -23.83
CA ALA A 360 -3.02 -26.17 -23.10
C ALA A 360 -3.08 -25.58 -21.69
N GLY A 361 -3.50 -26.40 -20.72
CA GLY A 361 -3.62 -25.98 -19.34
C GLY A 361 -2.28 -25.50 -18.75
N PRO A 362 -2.31 -24.90 -17.55
CA PRO A 362 -1.11 -24.38 -16.92
C PRO A 362 -0.06 -25.48 -16.79
N GLN A 363 1.18 -25.11 -17.10
CA GLN A 363 2.34 -26.00 -17.00
C GLN A 363 3.21 -25.52 -15.85
N PRO A 364 2.85 -25.86 -14.59
CA PRO A 364 3.63 -25.44 -13.46
C PRO A 364 5.05 -25.99 -13.63
N PRO A 365 6.09 -25.15 -13.44
CA PRO A 365 7.44 -25.67 -13.33
C PRO A 365 7.52 -26.57 -12.09
N GLY A 366 8.69 -27.18 -11.87
CA GLY A 366 8.99 -27.88 -10.62
C GLY A 366 8.68 -27.03 -9.38
N ARG A 367 8.84 -27.63 -8.20
CA ARG A 367 8.48 -27.03 -6.90
C ARG A 367 8.90 -25.57 -6.76
N TRP A 368 8.09 -24.81 -6.03
CA TRP A 368 8.43 -23.43 -5.74
C TRP A 368 9.79 -23.36 -5.01
N PRO A 369 10.77 -22.57 -5.48
CA PRO A 369 12.10 -22.56 -4.88
C PRO A 369 12.06 -21.98 -3.47
N PRO A 370 12.95 -22.44 -2.56
CA PRO A 370 12.99 -21.94 -1.19
C PRO A 370 13.19 -20.41 -1.18
N ALA A 371 12.65 -19.74 -0.17
CA ALA A 371 12.85 -18.30 -0.02
C ALA A 371 14.34 -18.03 0.24
N ALA A 372 14.88 -17.00 -0.39
CA ALA A 372 16.24 -16.54 -0.18
C ALA A 372 16.19 -15.25 0.65
N ASP A 373 16.68 -15.32 1.89
CA ASP A 373 16.74 -14.13 2.74
C ASP A 373 17.80 -13.16 2.21
N ARG A 374 17.40 -11.93 1.90
CA ARG A 374 18.32 -10.87 1.51
C ARG A 374 18.75 -10.09 2.73
N LEU A 375 20.06 -9.97 2.93
CA LEU A 375 20.68 -9.24 4.04
C LEU A 375 21.24 -7.92 3.50
N PRO A 376 20.58 -6.77 3.70
CA PRO A 376 21.06 -5.49 3.19
C PRO A 376 22.47 -5.15 3.72
N ASP A 377 23.41 -4.82 2.84
CA ASP A 377 24.73 -4.31 3.22
C ASP A 377 24.59 -2.87 3.70
N PRO A 378 24.90 -2.53 4.96
CA PRO A 378 24.76 -1.18 5.48
C PRO A 378 25.59 -0.14 4.70
N ARG A 379 26.72 -0.57 4.10
CA ARG A 379 27.61 0.30 3.31
C ARG A 379 27.01 0.70 1.97
N SER A 380 25.90 0.07 1.58
CA SER A 380 25.15 0.44 0.38
C SER A 380 24.11 1.52 0.63
N LEU A 381 23.85 1.88 1.89
CA LEU A 381 22.87 2.89 2.28
C LEU A 381 23.59 4.20 2.62
N ASP A 382 23.88 5.01 1.60
CA ASP A 382 24.54 6.31 1.78
C ASP A 382 23.54 7.48 1.70
N PRO A 383 23.19 8.10 2.84
CA PRO A 383 22.30 9.26 2.85
C PRO A 383 23.00 10.57 2.51
N SER A 384 24.30 10.59 2.17
CA SER A 384 25.08 11.81 1.98
C SER A 384 24.88 12.47 0.59
N ARG A 385 24.99 13.80 0.52
CA ARG A 385 24.98 14.55 -0.75
C ARG A 385 25.85 15.79 -0.67
N GLY A 386 26.97 15.78 -1.39
CA GLY A 386 27.94 16.88 -1.39
C GLY A 386 28.51 17.10 0.02
N ARG A 387 28.36 18.31 0.57
CA ARG A 387 28.82 18.63 1.95
C ARG A 387 27.83 18.20 3.04
N LYS A 388 26.63 17.75 2.69
CA LYS A 388 25.63 17.32 3.68
C LYS A 388 25.84 15.84 3.99
N ALA A 389 26.13 15.53 5.25
CA ALA A 389 26.24 14.15 5.73
C ALA A 389 24.92 13.38 5.56
N GLU A 390 23.78 14.08 5.61
CA GLU A 390 22.46 13.48 5.46
C GLU A 390 21.56 14.38 4.60
N ARG A 391 20.98 13.80 3.56
CA ARG A 391 19.99 14.41 2.69
C ARG A 391 18.88 13.41 2.41
N VAL A 392 17.83 13.47 3.22
CA VAL A 392 16.65 12.63 3.04
C VAL A 392 15.40 13.49 2.99
N ARG A 393 14.55 13.29 1.97
CA ARG A 393 13.31 14.05 1.81
C ARG A 393 12.26 13.25 1.04
N GLY A 394 11.12 13.00 1.65
CA GLY A 394 9.92 12.59 0.92
C GLY A 394 9.33 13.78 0.14
N VAL A 395 9.27 13.67 -1.19
CA VAL A 395 8.71 14.69 -2.09
C VAL A 395 7.37 14.19 -2.63
N LYS A 396 6.27 14.76 -2.10
CA LYS A 396 4.89 14.32 -2.42
C LYS A 396 4.73 12.80 -2.20
N THR A 397 3.81 12.15 -2.91
CA THR A 397 3.60 10.69 -2.95
C THR A 397 4.31 10.02 -4.12
N ARG A 398 5.43 10.55 -4.61
CA ARG A 398 6.03 10.07 -5.87
C ARG A 398 7.51 9.74 -5.79
N THR A 399 8.28 10.45 -4.97
CA THR A 399 9.73 10.29 -4.92
C THR A 399 10.27 10.49 -3.51
N ILE A 400 11.29 9.72 -3.15
CA ILE A 400 12.05 9.90 -1.91
C ILE A 400 13.49 10.23 -2.30
N GLU A 401 13.95 11.43 -1.95
CA GLU A 401 15.38 11.78 -2.02
C GLU A 401 16.11 11.03 -0.89
N PHE A 402 17.17 10.28 -1.21
CA PHE A 402 18.05 9.62 -0.25
C PHE A 402 19.51 9.76 -0.72
N GLY A 403 20.27 10.65 -0.09
CA GLY A 403 21.63 10.99 -0.52
C GLY A 403 21.65 11.59 -1.92
N THR A 404 22.40 10.97 -2.82
CA THR A 404 22.47 11.33 -4.25
C THR A 404 21.35 10.69 -5.08
N GLU A 405 20.55 9.80 -4.50
CA GLU A 405 19.54 9.03 -5.21
C GLU A 405 18.12 9.59 -5.06
N GLU A 406 17.30 9.26 -6.05
CA GLU A 406 15.87 9.51 -6.07
C GLU A 406 15.16 8.16 -6.24
N ILE A 407 14.46 7.72 -5.19
CA ILE A 407 13.69 6.48 -5.18
C ILE A 407 12.29 6.81 -5.69
N GLU A 408 11.94 6.30 -6.86
CA GLU A 408 10.60 6.42 -7.39
C GLU A 408 9.65 5.46 -6.65
N VAL A 409 8.56 6.00 -6.12
CA VAL A 409 7.52 5.24 -5.40
C VAL A 409 6.13 5.53 -5.97
N SER A 410 6.08 6.18 -7.14
CA SER A 410 4.84 6.68 -7.74
C SER A 410 3.86 5.58 -8.15
N LEU A 411 4.38 4.37 -8.39
CA LEU A 411 3.60 3.19 -8.76
C LEU A 411 3.19 2.32 -7.57
N LEU A 412 3.59 2.68 -6.33
CA LEU A 412 3.13 2.02 -5.12
C LEU A 412 1.72 2.50 -4.76
N PHE A 413 0.71 1.87 -5.35
CA PHE A 413 -0.71 2.24 -5.22
C PHE A 413 -1.21 2.37 -3.77
N GLN A 414 -0.63 1.59 -2.84
CA GLN A 414 -1.00 1.59 -1.43
C GLN A 414 -0.22 2.63 -0.59
N LEU A 415 0.62 3.48 -1.19
CA LEU A 415 1.11 4.71 -0.57
C LEU A 415 0.11 5.85 -0.80
N VAL A 416 -0.66 6.17 0.24
CA VAL A 416 -1.84 7.03 0.15
C VAL A 416 -1.62 8.44 0.68
N ASP A 417 -0.55 8.66 1.44
CA ASP A 417 -0.29 9.93 2.12
C ASP A 417 1.19 10.35 1.96
N PRO A 418 1.49 11.61 1.55
CA PRO A 418 2.88 12.09 1.45
C PRO A 418 3.69 11.96 2.73
N ALA A 419 3.04 11.95 3.90
CA ALA A 419 3.70 11.76 5.18
C ALA A 419 4.23 10.32 5.36
N GLN A 420 3.70 9.35 4.63
CA GLN A 420 4.27 8.00 4.55
C GLN A 420 5.60 8.00 3.81
N CYS A 421 5.73 8.70 2.68
CA CYS A 421 7.00 8.83 1.97
C CYS A 421 8.08 9.48 2.84
N ARG A 422 7.71 10.46 3.67
CA ARG A 422 8.64 11.07 4.63
C ARG A 422 9.03 10.10 5.74
N MET A 423 8.08 9.30 6.22
CA MET A 423 8.35 8.25 7.21
C MET A 423 9.28 7.17 6.65
N ILE A 424 9.09 6.75 5.40
CA ILE A 424 10.03 5.84 4.71
C ILE A 424 11.43 6.45 4.67
N GLY A 425 11.55 7.74 4.33
CA GLY A 425 12.84 8.42 4.38
C GLY A 425 13.53 8.33 5.75
N ASP A 426 12.80 8.60 6.83
CA ASP A 426 13.33 8.46 8.19
C ASP A 426 13.72 7.01 8.53
N VAL A 427 12.94 6.03 8.08
CA VAL A 427 13.27 4.61 8.22
C VAL A 427 14.55 4.25 7.46
N LEU A 428 14.71 4.69 6.21
CA LEU A 428 15.93 4.47 5.43
C LEU A 428 17.15 5.11 6.09
N LEU A 429 16.98 6.30 6.69
CA LEU A 429 18.03 6.94 7.47
C LEU A 429 18.37 6.12 8.73
N ALA A 430 17.38 5.58 9.43
CA ALA A 430 17.61 4.69 10.57
C ALA A 430 18.35 3.41 10.14
N CYS A 431 18.00 2.85 8.97
CA CYS A 431 18.72 1.73 8.34
C CYS A 431 20.20 2.06 8.13
N ALA A 432 20.51 3.21 7.50
CA ALA A 432 21.87 3.68 7.29
C ALA A 432 22.65 3.96 8.59
N ARG A 433 21.95 4.34 9.67
CA ARG A 433 22.53 4.58 11.00
C ARG A 433 22.71 3.32 11.85
N GLY A 434 22.55 2.14 11.26
CA GLY A 434 22.87 0.86 11.91
C GLY A 434 21.66 -0.01 12.29
N LEU A 435 20.46 0.34 11.84
CA LEU A 435 19.33 -0.60 11.90
C LEU A 435 19.48 -1.72 10.87
N CYS A 436 20.08 -1.44 9.70
CA CYS A 436 20.71 -2.48 8.88
C CYS A 436 22.11 -2.75 9.44
N ASP A 437 22.40 -4.03 9.71
CA ASP A 437 23.67 -4.46 10.33
C ASP A 437 24.46 -5.47 9.46
N GLY A 438 23.92 -5.83 8.29
CA GLY A 438 24.50 -6.85 7.41
C GLY A 438 24.42 -8.28 7.97
N ARG A 439 23.59 -8.51 8.99
CA ARG A 439 23.40 -9.83 9.63
C ARG A 439 21.95 -10.28 9.62
N ARG A 440 21.02 -9.34 9.81
CA ARG A 440 19.58 -9.59 9.77
C ARG A 440 19.06 -9.60 8.34
N SER A 441 18.06 -10.45 8.08
CA SER A 441 17.32 -10.41 6.83
C SER A 441 16.50 -9.12 6.72
N LEU A 442 16.07 -8.77 5.51
CA LEU A 442 15.15 -7.66 5.30
C LEU A 442 13.85 -7.83 6.12
N ALA A 443 13.32 -9.05 6.20
CA ALA A 443 12.13 -9.35 7.00
C ALA A 443 12.34 -9.07 8.49
N ASP A 444 13.46 -9.52 9.06
CA ASP A 444 13.79 -9.30 10.49
C ASP A 444 13.99 -7.80 10.80
N ILE A 445 14.58 -7.05 9.86
CA ILE A 445 14.78 -5.61 9.99
C ILE A 445 13.42 -4.90 10.03
N LEU A 446 12.48 -5.30 9.18
CA LEU A 446 11.12 -4.76 9.15
C LEU A 446 10.32 -5.10 10.42
N GLU A 447 10.48 -6.31 10.96
CA GLU A 447 9.88 -6.69 12.24
C GLU A 447 10.41 -5.84 13.40
N LEU A 448 11.73 -5.56 13.42
CA LEU A 448 12.33 -4.67 14.39
C LEU A 448 11.79 -3.24 14.28
N ILE A 449 11.59 -2.74 13.06
CA ILE A 449 10.98 -1.42 12.79
C ILE A 449 9.57 -1.37 13.35
N GLU A 450 8.74 -2.36 13.05
CA GLU A 450 7.35 -2.42 13.51
C GLU A 450 7.27 -2.52 15.03
N THR A 451 8.10 -3.37 15.65
CA THR A 451 8.17 -3.50 17.11
C THR A 451 8.53 -2.17 17.79
N ARG A 452 9.49 -1.42 17.22
CA ARG A 452 9.87 -0.09 17.74
C ARG A 452 8.72 0.91 17.61
N ILE A 453 8.04 0.93 16.47
CA ILE A 453 6.90 1.81 16.23
C ILE A 453 5.73 1.46 17.17
N GLU A 454 5.48 0.18 17.42
CA GLU A 454 4.40 -0.26 18.31
C GLU A 454 4.67 0.11 19.77
N ARG A 455 5.92 -0.03 20.22
CA ARG A 455 6.31 0.29 21.59
C ARG A 455 6.37 1.80 21.85
N ASP A 456 7.04 2.56 20.99
CA ASP A 456 7.41 3.95 21.25
C ASP A 456 6.66 4.97 20.35
N GLY A 457 5.82 4.47 19.43
CA GLY A 457 5.18 5.26 18.39
C GLY A 457 6.10 5.59 17.22
N LEU A 458 5.58 6.30 16.22
CA LEU A 458 6.36 6.68 15.03
C LEU A 458 7.65 7.46 15.34
N GLU A 459 7.68 8.18 16.47
CA GLU A 459 8.83 8.98 16.88
C GLU A 459 10.09 8.18 17.21
N ALA A 460 9.97 6.86 17.39
CA ALA A 460 11.10 5.95 17.59
C ALA A 460 12.14 5.99 16.46
N LEU A 461 11.70 6.35 15.25
CA LEU A 461 12.49 6.33 14.03
C LEU A 461 12.63 7.70 13.37
N THR A 462 11.96 8.73 13.91
CA THR A 462 11.93 10.07 13.33
C THR A 462 12.70 11.04 14.22
N GLN A 463 13.27 12.10 13.63
CA GLN A 463 13.84 13.17 14.46
C GLN A 463 12.73 13.88 15.28
N PRO A 464 13.01 14.31 16.53
CA PRO A 464 12.03 15.01 17.33
C PRO A 464 11.51 16.28 16.66
N GLY A 465 10.22 16.58 16.85
CA GLY A 465 9.59 17.83 16.39
C GLY A 465 8.95 17.80 15.01
N PHE A 466 9.16 16.76 14.20
CA PHE A 466 8.48 16.62 12.91
C PHE A 466 7.03 16.16 13.05
N GLY A 467 6.09 17.06 12.72
CA GLY A 467 4.64 16.81 12.75
C GLY A 467 4.07 16.20 11.47
N ASP A 468 4.91 15.72 10.57
CA ASP A 468 4.53 15.44 9.19
C ASP A 468 4.90 14.02 8.73
N ARG A 469 4.77 13.06 9.65
CA ARG A 469 4.97 11.62 9.44
C ARG A 469 3.68 10.85 9.69
N ALA A 470 3.50 9.77 8.93
CA ALA A 470 2.37 8.85 9.06
C ALA A 470 2.87 7.40 9.05
N ARG A 471 2.11 6.49 9.68
CA ARG A 471 2.44 5.06 9.72
C ARG A 471 2.47 4.46 8.32
N VAL A 472 3.47 3.61 8.09
CA VAL A 472 3.72 2.92 6.83
C VAL A 472 3.81 1.43 7.12
N ARG A 473 3.31 0.59 6.22
CA ARG A 473 3.43 -0.86 6.35
C ARG A 473 4.82 -1.31 5.92
N ARG A 474 5.26 -2.48 6.40
CA ARG A 474 6.51 -3.11 5.96
C ARG A 474 6.64 -3.24 4.44
N PHE A 475 5.54 -3.49 3.72
CA PHE A 475 5.56 -3.69 2.26
C PHE A 475 6.05 -2.45 1.52
N GLU A 476 5.54 -1.27 1.86
CA GLU A 476 5.96 -0.02 1.22
C GLU A 476 7.38 0.40 1.63
N ILE A 477 7.81 0.08 2.87
CA ILE A 477 9.19 0.29 3.32
C ILE A 477 10.15 -0.61 2.52
N ALA A 478 9.86 -1.90 2.43
CA ALA A 478 10.64 -2.88 1.67
C ALA A 478 10.71 -2.48 0.19
N ALA A 479 9.57 -2.12 -0.38
CA ALA A 479 9.45 -1.68 -1.76
C ALA A 479 10.34 -0.46 -2.06
N ALA A 480 10.43 0.51 -1.16
CA ALA A 480 11.31 1.65 -1.33
C ALA A 480 12.79 1.25 -1.25
N LEU A 481 13.17 0.40 -0.27
CA LEU A 481 14.54 -0.10 -0.16
C LEU A 481 14.95 -0.87 -1.43
N ASN A 482 14.09 -1.73 -1.95
CA ASN A 482 14.33 -2.53 -3.16
C ASN A 482 14.45 -1.73 -4.46
N ARG A 483 14.00 -0.47 -4.46
CA ARG A 483 14.12 0.46 -5.59
C ARG A 483 15.35 1.36 -5.49
N LEU A 484 16.09 1.29 -4.38
CA LEU A 484 17.36 1.99 -4.25
C LEU A 484 18.38 1.36 -5.20
N ARG A 485 18.96 2.17 -6.09
CA ARG A 485 19.91 1.68 -7.10
C ARG A 485 21.23 1.34 -6.43
N SER A 486 21.65 2.03 -5.38
CA SER A 486 22.88 1.67 -4.68
C SER A 486 22.79 0.40 -3.82
N LEU A 487 21.59 -0.12 -3.53
CA LEU A 487 21.39 -1.24 -2.61
C LEU A 487 22.26 -2.43 -3.03
N ARG A 488 23.04 -2.94 -2.07
CA ARG A 488 23.80 -4.18 -2.18
C ARG A 488 23.42 -5.10 -1.03
N LEU A 489 23.61 -6.39 -1.23
CA LEU A 489 23.39 -7.38 -0.19
C LEU A 489 24.71 -7.98 0.26
N MET A 490 24.70 -8.47 1.50
CA MET A 490 25.79 -9.27 2.03
C MET A 490 25.88 -10.60 1.28
N PRO A 491 27.09 -11.12 1.04
CA PRO A 491 27.25 -12.45 0.47
C PRO A 491 26.58 -13.47 1.39
N GLN A 492 25.62 -14.24 0.88
CA GLN A 492 25.14 -15.42 1.59
C GLN A 492 26.33 -16.38 1.73
N SER A 493 26.74 -16.69 2.97
CA SER A 493 27.69 -17.78 3.16
C SER A 493 27.00 -19.04 2.64
N LYS A 494 27.71 -19.82 1.80
CA LYS A 494 27.24 -21.17 1.48
C LYS A 494 27.11 -21.86 2.83
N LYS A 495 25.88 -22.06 3.33
CA LYS A 495 25.64 -23.09 4.35
C LYS A 495 26.12 -24.37 3.68
N THR A 496 27.32 -24.81 4.03
CA THR A 496 27.81 -26.15 3.72
C THR A 496 26.83 -27.08 4.39
N SER A 497 25.91 -27.61 3.58
CA SER A 497 25.02 -28.71 3.94
C SER A 497 25.82 -29.97 4.24
#